data_AF-A0A091PL59-F1
#
_entry.id   AF-A0A091PL59-F1
#
_cell.length_a   1.000
_cell.length_b   1.000
_cell.length_c   1.000
_cell.angle_alpha   90.00
_cell.angle_beta   90.00
_cell.angle_gamma   90.00
#
_symmetry.space_group_name_H-M   'P 1'
#
loop_
_entity.id
_entity.type
_entity.pdbx_description
1 polymer ?
#
loop_
_entity_poly.entity_id
_entity_poly.type
_entity_poly.pdbx_seq_one_letter_code
_entity_poly.pdbx_strand_id
1 'polypeptide(L)'
;PSEEMITLMWSFIVSIYSIGGLLGSLSAGYLSVRFGRKKAMLFANIPALLSATLMGLSRLCGSFEMIIAGRLFSGVCGGKLAFLPMVFNGLNIHLMYAGECAPRNLRGLIAITASTAIALGKFVGFALGLREVLGAEALWPVLMAANALPALIQLLTLPFFPESPRYLLIDKKDKEGCIKAVKQLWGDGDHMGEIDDMIAEQEAIRGEKAKSVCDLFRDKAVRWQLITLFLVSSCMQLIGANMV
;
A
#
# COMPACT_ATOMS: atom_id res chain seq x y z
N PRO A 1 22.76 -14.86 26.86
CA PRO A 1 22.50 -15.38 25.49
C PRO A 1 23.79 -15.39 24.66
N SER A 2 24.02 -16.43 23.86
CA SER A 2 25.16 -16.48 22.93
C SER A 2 24.98 -15.46 21.80
N GLU A 3 26.07 -14.92 21.26
CA GLU A 3 26.04 -13.97 20.12
C GLU A 3 25.30 -14.57 18.91
N GLU A 4 25.44 -15.88 18.70
CA GLU A 4 24.70 -16.62 17.66
C GLU A 4 23.19 -16.56 17.88
N MET A 5 22.72 -16.72 19.12
CA MET A 5 21.29 -16.64 19.45
C MET A 5 20.74 -15.24 19.20
N ILE A 6 21.48 -14.19 19.57
CA ILE A 6 21.08 -12.79 19.34
C ILE A 6 20.98 -12.51 17.83
N THR A 7 21.97 -12.96 17.07
CA THR A 7 22.01 -12.79 15.61
C THR A 7 20.87 -13.53 14.92
N LEU A 8 20.56 -14.75 15.38
CA LEU A 8 19.46 -15.56 14.85
C LEU A 8 18.09 -14.92 15.18
N MET A 9 17.90 -14.43 16.40
CA MET A 9 16.68 -13.71 16.78
C MET A 9 16.51 -12.42 15.97
N TRP A 10 17.58 -11.65 15.77
CA TRP A 10 17.54 -10.43 14.96
C TRP A 10 17.19 -10.74 13.50
N SER A 11 17.83 -11.74 12.91
CA SER A 11 17.58 -12.18 11.53
C SER A 11 16.14 -12.65 11.34
N PHE A 12 15.57 -13.32 12.34
CA PHE A 12 14.17 -13.74 12.34
C PHE A 12 13.22 -12.54 12.41
N ILE A 13 13.48 -11.57 13.28
CA ILE A 13 12.70 -10.32 13.40
C ILE A 13 12.71 -9.52 12.09
N VAL A 14 13.84 -9.48 11.39
CA VAL A 14 13.94 -8.78 10.10
C VAL A 14 13.19 -9.56 9.01
N SER A 15 13.30 -10.89 9.01
CA SER A 15 12.70 -11.76 7.98
C SER A 15 11.18 -11.87 8.09
N ILE A 16 10.61 -11.81 9.31
CA ILE A 16 9.16 -11.89 9.52
C ILE A 16 8.40 -10.69 8.91
N TYR A 17 9.06 -9.55 8.75
CA TYR A 17 8.51 -8.40 8.01
C TYR A 17 8.21 -8.76 6.55
N SER A 18 9.11 -9.49 5.89
CA SER A 18 8.91 -9.94 4.50
C SER A 18 7.77 -10.94 4.38
N ILE A 19 7.61 -11.83 5.37
CA ILE A 19 6.49 -12.79 5.45
C ILE A 19 5.16 -12.03 5.61
N GLY A 20 5.13 -11.02 6.49
CA GLY A 20 3.97 -10.12 6.62
C GLY A 20 3.61 -9.47 5.28
N GLY A 21 4.61 -9.01 4.53
CA GLY A 21 4.42 -8.45 3.18
C GLY A 21 3.76 -9.41 2.19
N LEU A 22 4.17 -10.68 2.19
CA LEU A 22 3.54 -11.72 1.37
C LEU A 22 2.05 -11.86 1.73
N LEU A 23 1.72 -12.01 3.01
CA LEU A 23 0.34 -12.15 3.48
C LEU A 23 -0.52 -10.91 3.16
N GLY A 24 0.05 -9.72 3.34
CA GLY A 24 -0.58 -8.45 2.98
C GLY A 24 -0.90 -8.36 1.49
N SER A 25 0.05 -8.73 0.62
CA SER A 25 -0.15 -8.68 -0.83
C SER A 25 -1.24 -9.63 -1.34
N LEU A 26 -1.32 -10.85 -0.78
CA LEU A 26 -2.32 -11.86 -1.18
C LEU A 26 -3.73 -11.49 -0.75
N SER A 27 -3.90 -11.03 0.49
CA SER A 27 -5.21 -10.72 1.05
C SER A 27 -5.86 -9.52 0.38
N ALA A 28 -5.06 -8.64 -0.21
CA ALA A 28 -5.54 -7.31 -0.44
C ALA A 28 -5.99 -7.01 -1.88
N GLY A 29 -5.61 -7.84 -2.85
CA GLY A 29 -6.35 -7.94 -4.11
C GLY A 29 -7.82 -8.27 -3.87
N TYR A 30 -8.10 -9.22 -2.96
CA TYR A 30 -9.44 -9.60 -2.56
C TYR A 30 -10.20 -8.48 -1.83
N LEU A 31 -9.56 -7.80 -0.86
CA LEU A 31 -10.19 -6.69 -0.15
C LEU A 31 -10.54 -5.52 -1.07
N SER A 32 -9.67 -5.20 -2.05
CA SER A 32 -9.85 -4.06 -2.96
C SER A 32 -11.10 -4.18 -3.85
N VAL A 33 -11.35 -5.39 -4.35
CA VAL A 33 -12.47 -5.71 -5.23
C VAL A 33 -13.75 -5.83 -4.41
N ARG A 34 -13.68 -6.50 -3.24
CA ARG A 34 -14.87 -6.78 -2.43
C ARG A 34 -15.38 -5.55 -1.65
N PHE A 35 -14.49 -4.76 -1.06
CA PHE A 35 -14.86 -3.65 -0.19
C PHE A 35 -14.71 -2.27 -0.84
N GLY A 36 -14.09 -2.19 -2.02
CA GLY A 36 -13.76 -0.94 -2.67
C GLY A 36 -12.45 -0.34 -2.15
N ARG A 37 -11.92 0.62 -2.91
CA ARG A 37 -10.57 1.16 -2.72
C ARG A 37 -10.45 1.95 -1.42
N LYS A 38 -11.44 2.80 -1.11
CA LYS A 38 -11.48 3.63 0.11
C LYS A 38 -11.57 2.77 1.37
N LYS A 39 -12.49 1.80 1.41
CA LYS A 39 -12.62 0.93 2.59
C LYS A 39 -11.41 0.03 2.78
N ALA A 40 -10.82 -0.47 1.69
CA ALA A 40 -9.61 -1.28 1.77
C ALA A 40 -8.42 -0.49 2.33
N MET A 41 -8.29 0.81 2.01
CA MET A 41 -7.31 1.70 2.68
C MET A 41 -7.60 1.90 4.18
N LEU A 42 -8.86 2.02 4.58
CA LEU A 42 -9.23 2.11 6.00
C LEU A 42 -8.89 0.83 6.75
N PHE A 43 -9.19 -0.34 6.17
CA PHE A 43 -8.83 -1.62 6.75
C PHE A 43 -7.31 -1.80 6.85
N ALA A 44 -6.53 -1.24 5.92
CA ALA A 44 -5.07 -1.27 5.97
C ALA A 44 -4.49 -0.43 7.12
N ASN A 45 -5.19 0.59 7.63
CA ASN A 45 -4.75 1.34 8.80
C ASN A 45 -4.81 0.51 10.10
N ILE A 46 -5.71 -0.48 10.19
CA ILE A 46 -5.86 -1.32 11.39
C ILE A 46 -4.55 -2.05 11.75
N PRO A 47 -3.93 -2.84 10.86
CA PRO A 47 -2.65 -3.49 11.17
C PRO A 47 -1.51 -2.48 11.37
N ALA A 48 -1.56 -1.30 10.75
CA ALA A 48 -0.57 -0.24 10.97
C ALA A 48 -0.61 0.30 12.41
N LEU A 49 -1.80 0.62 12.92
CA LEU A 49 -1.99 1.04 14.31
C LEU A 49 -1.63 -0.08 15.27
N LEU A 50 -2.05 -1.32 14.97
CA LEU A 50 -1.77 -2.48 15.81
C LEU A 50 -0.26 -2.69 15.93
N SER A 51 0.47 -2.60 14.81
CA SER A 51 1.92 -2.64 14.81
C SER A 51 2.54 -1.54 15.67
N ALA A 52 2.13 -0.29 15.47
CA ALA A 52 2.66 0.85 16.22
C ALA A 52 2.43 0.69 17.74
N THR A 53 1.25 0.20 18.15
CA THR A 53 0.96 -0.09 19.56
C THR A 53 1.78 -1.24 20.11
N LEU A 54 1.91 -2.35 19.39
CA LEU A 54 2.68 -3.51 19.83
C LEU A 54 4.17 -3.18 19.95
N MET A 55 4.73 -2.45 18.98
CA MET A 55 6.13 -2.04 19.00
C MET A 55 6.39 -0.94 20.05
N GLY A 56 5.46 0.01 20.23
CA GLY A 56 5.58 1.07 21.24
C GLY A 56 5.50 0.55 22.68
N LEU A 57 4.63 -0.43 22.94
CA LEU A 57 4.44 -1.02 24.27
C LEU A 57 5.46 -2.13 24.61
N SER A 58 6.19 -2.63 23.61
CA SER A 58 7.15 -3.74 23.80
C SER A 58 8.17 -3.49 24.91
N ARG A 59 8.65 -2.24 25.07
CA ARG A 59 9.60 -1.86 26.13
C ARG A 59 8.97 -1.82 27.52
N LEU A 60 7.68 -1.46 27.62
CA LEU A 60 6.95 -1.43 28.90
C LEU A 60 6.65 -2.86 29.38
N CYS A 61 6.36 -3.77 28.45
CA CYS A 61 6.04 -5.16 28.76
C CYS A 61 7.26 -6.09 28.82
N GLY A 62 8.45 -5.63 28.39
CA GLY A 62 9.67 -6.44 28.40
C GLY A 62 9.62 -7.70 27.51
N SER A 63 8.72 -7.73 26.51
CA SER A 63 8.47 -8.92 25.70
C SER A 63 8.99 -8.76 24.27
N PHE A 64 9.85 -9.68 23.86
CA PHE A 64 10.38 -9.76 22.48
C PHE A 64 9.31 -10.23 21.48
N GLU A 65 8.30 -10.97 21.94
CA GLU A 65 7.21 -11.51 21.11
C GLU A 65 6.36 -10.37 20.52
N MET A 66 6.18 -9.28 21.27
CA MET A 66 5.46 -8.09 20.80
C MET A 66 6.19 -7.40 19.65
N ILE A 67 7.52 -7.43 19.62
CA ILE A 67 8.33 -6.87 18.53
C ILE A 67 8.16 -7.73 17.27
N ILE A 68 8.18 -9.06 17.42
CA ILE A 68 7.98 -10.01 16.31
C ILE A 68 6.57 -9.83 15.72
N ALA A 69 5.54 -9.78 16.57
CA ALA A 69 4.16 -9.55 16.15
C ALA A 69 4.00 -8.18 15.47
N GLY A 70 4.57 -7.12 16.05
CA GLY A 70 4.56 -5.78 15.45
C GLY A 70 5.22 -5.76 14.07
N ARG A 71 6.37 -6.40 13.90
CA ARG A 71 7.04 -6.51 12.60
C ARG A 71 6.22 -7.27 11.56
N LEU A 72 5.51 -8.32 11.97
CA LEU A 72 4.59 -9.04 11.09
C LEU A 72 3.45 -8.11 10.62
N PHE A 73 2.78 -7.39 11.53
CA PHE A 73 1.70 -6.47 11.17
C PHE A 73 2.17 -5.26 10.35
N SER A 74 3.35 -4.71 10.67
CA SER A 74 4.02 -3.72 9.82
C SER A 74 4.28 -4.27 8.41
N GLY A 75 4.71 -5.52 8.30
CA GLY A 75 4.90 -6.21 7.03
C GLY A 75 3.59 -6.33 6.25
N VAL A 76 2.49 -6.70 6.90
CA VAL A 76 1.16 -6.78 6.28
C VAL A 76 0.73 -5.43 5.69
N CYS A 77 1.09 -4.32 6.32
CA CYS A 77 0.75 -2.98 5.83
C CYS A 77 1.73 -2.43 4.76
N GLY A 78 3.04 -2.71 4.91
CA GLY A 78 4.14 -2.03 4.21
C GLY A 78 5.11 -2.92 3.41
N GLY A 79 4.92 -4.24 3.41
CA GLY A 79 5.85 -5.19 2.79
C GLY A 79 5.69 -5.32 1.27
N LYS A 80 6.74 -5.00 0.52
CA LYS A 80 6.81 -5.17 -0.94
C LYS A 80 7.34 -6.57 -1.28
N LEU A 81 6.50 -7.49 -1.73
CA LEU A 81 7.00 -8.79 -2.20
C LEU A 81 7.27 -8.78 -3.72
N ALA A 82 8.43 -9.30 -4.12
CA ALA A 82 8.95 -9.32 -5.50
C ALA A 82 8.23 -10.28 -6.46
N PHE A 83 7.54 -11.29 -5.94
CA PHE A 83 7.32 -12.53 -6.71
C PHE A 83 5.93 -12.65 -7.33
N LEU A 84 5.01 -11.72 -7.05
CA LEU A 84 3.70 -11.67 -7.68
C LEU A 84 3.41 -10.24 -8.17
N PRO A 85 3.08 -10.05 -9.45
CA PRO A 85 2.46 -8.82 -9.92
C PRO A 85 1.02 -8.81 -9.40
N MET A 86 0.83 -8.70 -8.09
CA MET A 86 -0.48 -8.46 -7.51
C MET A 86 -0.37 -7.36 -6.48
N VAL A 87 -1.04 -6.28 -6.85
CA VAL A 87 -0.83 -4.92 -6.40
C VAL A 87 -1.68 -4.68 -5.18
N PHE A 88 -1.10 -4.89 -3.99
CA PHE A 88 -1.56 -4.20 -2.80
C PHE A 88 -0.51 -4.13 -1.69
N ASN A 89 -0.20 -2.89 -1.38
CA ASN A 89 0.28 -2.34 -0.14
C ASN A 89 -0.56 -1.08 0.06
N GLY A 90 -0.72 -0.53 1.26
CA GLY A 90 -1.45 0.74 1.44
C GLY A 90 -1.09 1.81 0.39
N LEU A 91 0.18 1.84 0.00
CA LEU A 91 0.77 2.66 -1.06
C LEU A 91 0.24 2.43 -2.48
N ASN A 92 -0.04 1.18 -2.85
CA ASN A 92 -0.47 0.79 -4.19
C ASN A 92 -1.96 1.07 -4.43
N ILE A 93 -2.83 0.95 -3.40
CA ILE A 93 -4.19 1.50 -3.56
C ILE A 93 -4.12 3.00 -3.63
N HIS A 94 -3.22 3.66 -2.88
CA HIS A 94 -3.09 5.12 -3.00
C HIS A 94 -2.71 5.50 -4.42
N LEU A 95 -1.76 4.79 -5.04
CA LEU A 95 -1.41 5.00 -6.44
C LEU A 95 -2.55 4.66 -7.40
N MET A 96 -3.27 3.56 -7.17
CA MET A 96 -4.38 3.13 -8.02
C MET A 96 -5.57 4.09 -7.89
N TYR A 97 -5.94 4.47 -6.66
CA TYR A 97 -6.96 5.47 -6.36
C TYR A 97 -6.57 6.82 -6.97
N ALA A 98 -5.34 7.29 -6.76
CA ALA A 98 -4.88 8.55 -7.31
C ALA A 98 -4.81 8.51 -8.84
N GLY A 99 -4.43 7.38 -9.45
CA GLY A 99 -4.45 7.18 -10.90
C GLY A 99 -5.86 7.06 -11.49
N GLU A 100 -6.78 6.41 -10.78
CA GLU A 100 -8.21 6.30 -11.15
C GLU A 100 -8.95 7.63 -10.97
N CYS A 101 -8.54 8.45 -10.00
CA CYS A 101 -9.09 9.78 -9.73
C CYS A 101 -8.45 10.88 -10.58
N ALA A 102 -7.41 10.59 -11.36
CA ALA A 102 -6.68 11.61 -12.12
C ALA A 102 -7.05 11.64 -13.60
N PRO A 103 -7.15 12.85 -14.20
CA PRO A 103 -7.32 12.98 -15.63
C PRO A 103 -6.10 12.40 -16.36
N ARG A 104 -6.29 11.87 -17.56
CA ARG A 104 -5.26 11.10 -18.31
C ARG A 104 -3.91 11.84 -18.39
N ASN A 105 -3.95 13.16 -18.53
CA ASN A 105 -2.77 14.01 -18.68
C ASN A 105 -1.95 14.21 -17.38
N LEU A 106 -2.52 13.93 -16.20
CA LEU A 106 -1.87 14.15 -14.90
C LEU A 106 -1.47 12.87 -14.16
N ARG A 107 -1.82 11.68 -14.69
CA ARG A 107 -1.48 10.39 -14.06
C ARG A 107 0.02 10.21 -13.87
N GLY A 108 0.83 10.64 -14.84
CA GLY A 108 2.29 10.60 -14.75
C GLY A 108 2.83 11.48 -13.63
N LEU A 109 2.28 12.69 -13.47
CA LEU A 109 2.68 13.61 -12.41
C LEU A 109 2.37 13.03 -11.03
N ILE A 110 1.21 12.43 -10.85
CA ILE A 110 0.80 11.81 -9.59
C ILE A 110 1.70 10.64 -9.21
N ALA A 111 2.09 9.81 -10.18
CA ALA A 111 3.05 8.73 -9.94
C ALA A 111 4.40 9.28 -9.46
N ILE A 112 4.88 10.38 -10.06
CA ILE A 112 6.11 11.06 -9.63
C ILE A 112 5.95 11.60 -8.21
N THR A 113 4.89 12.37 -7.91
CA THR A 113 4.66 12.95 -6.58
C THR A 113 4.62 11.88 -5.49
N ALA A 114 3.96 10.75 -5.76
CA ALA A 114 3.93 9.63 -4.84
C ALA A 114 5.31 8.99 -4.65
N SER A 115 6.09 8.80 -5.72
CA SER A 115 7.47 8.31 -5.60
C SER A 115 8.36 9.24 -4.78
N THR A 116 8.21 10.56 -4.95
CA THR A 116 8.91 11.58 -4.17
C THR A 116 8.50 11.54 -2.70
N ALA A 117 7.20 11.39 -2.40
CA ALA A 117 6.71 11.27 -1.03
C ALA A 117 7.27 10.03 -0.32
N ILE A 118 7.42 8.91 -1.04
CA ILE A 118 8.06 7.69 -0.50
C ILE A 118 9.53 7.94 -0.19
N ALA A 119 10.26 8.58 -1.10
CA ALA A 119 11.67 8.92 -0.89
C ALA A 119 11.84 9.87 0.31
N LEU A 120 10.98 10.89 0.41
CA LEU A 120 10.97 11.82 1.54
C LEU A 120 10.62 11.11 2.86
N GLY A 121 9.63 10.21 2.86
CA GLY A 121 9.28 9.41 4.04
C GLY A 121 10.44 8.52 4.51
N LYS A 122 11.17 7.89 3.59
CA LYS A 122 12.40 7.15 3.90
C LYS A 122 13.48 8.06 4.49
N PHE A 123 13.69 9.22 3.90
CA PHE A 123 14.65 10.21 4.38
C PHE A 123 14.33 10.68 5.81
N VAL A 124 13.07 11.04 6.07
CA VAL A 124 12.61 11.40 7.42
C VAL A 124 12.77 10.23 8.38
N GLY A 125 12.46 8.99 7.96
CA GLY A 125 12.68 7.79 8.76
C GLY A 125 14.13 7.61 9.17
N PHE A 126 15.08 7.79 8.25
CA PHE A 126 16.51 7.74 8.56
C PHE A 126 16.95 8.91 9.46
N ALA A 127 16.43 10.11 9.22
CA ALA A 127 16.74 11.27 10.06
C ALA A 127 16.25 11.09 11.51
N LEU A 128 15.04 10.55 11.71
CA LEU A 128 14.52 10.22 13.04
C LEU A 128 15.29 9.05 13.68
N GLY A 129 15.78 8.12 12.87
CA GLY A 129 16.61 6.98 13.31
C GLY A 129 18.02 7.34 13.77
N LEU A 130 18.46 8.60 13.59
CA LEU A 130 19.74 9.07 14.13
C LEU A 130 19.74 8.96 15.65
N ARG A 131 20.89 8.54 16.19
CA ARG A 131 21.10 8.32 17.62
C ARG A 131 20.88 9.59 18.46
N GLU A 132 21.12 10.75 17.86
CA GLU A 132 20.91 12.09 18.43
C GLU A 132 19.42 12.52 18.50
N VAL A 133 18.52 11.82 17.80
CA VAL A 133 17.10 12.21 17.70
C VAL A 133 16.21 11.20 18.43
N LEU A 134 15.84 10.08 17.80
CA LEU A 134 15.03 9.01 18.40
C LEU A 134 15.71 7.64 18.34
N GLY A 135 16.93 7.54 17.78
CA GLY A 135 17.72 6.32 17.72
C GLY A 135 18.45 5.96 19.03
N ALA A 136 18.27 6.74 20.10
CA ALA A 136 18.82 6.41 21.41
C ALA A 136 18.13 5.16 22.00
N GLU A 137 18.86 4.38 22.82
CA GLU A 137 18.33 3.16 23.48
C GLU A 137 17.06 3.42 24.29
N ALA A 138 16.83 4.66 24.73
CA ALA A 138 15.63 5.03 25.44
C ALA A 138 14.40 5.32 24.54
N LEU A 139 14.62 5.71 23.29
CA LEU A 139 13.59 6.32 22.42
C LEU A 139 13.22 5.45 21.22
N TRP A 140 13.90 4.32 21.00
CA TRP A 140 13.59 3.40 19.89
C TRP A 140 12.11 2.93 19.81
N PRO A 141 11.35 2.72 20.91
CA PRO A 141 9.95 2.34 20.80
C PRO A 141 9.10 3.51 20.30
N VAL A 142 9.49 4.74 20.62
CA VAL A 142 8.83 5.98 20.17
C VAL A 142 9.06 6.16 18.67
N LEU A 143 10.27 5.87 18.17
CA LEU A 143 10.57 5.84 16.74
C LEU A 143 9.64 4.88 15.99
N MET A 144 9.42 3.68 16.55
CA MET A 144 8.54 2.69 15.94
C MET A 144 7.06 3.10 16.02
N ALA A 145 6.65 3.67 17.15
CA ALA A 145 5.30 4.20 17.37
C ALA A 145 5.00 5.45 16.52
N ALA A 146 6.01 6.19 16.07
CA ALA A 146 5.84 7.37 15.21
C ALA A 146 5.12 7.04 13.88
N ASN A 147 5.14 5.78 13.43
CA ASN A 147 4.33 5.32 12.28
C ASN A 147 2.81 5.43 12.52
N ALA A 148 2.35 5.52 13.77
CA ALA A 148 0.94 5.77 14.07
C ALA A 148 0.50 7.15 13.58
N LEU A 149 1.38 8.15 13.56
CA LEU A 149 1.05 9.51 13.19
C LEU A 149 0.55 9.62 11.73
N PRO A 150 1.30 9.15 10.70
CA PRO A 150 0.79 9.15 9.33
C PRO A 150 -0.45 8.27 9.16
N ALA A 151 -0.57 7.15 9.89
CA ALA A 151 -1.76 6.30 9.85
C ALA A 151 -3.01 7.01 10.39
N LEU A 152 -2.86 7.79 11.47
CA LEU A 152 -3.94 8.61 12.04
C LEU A 152 -4.32 9.76 11.11
N ILE A 153 -3.34 10.46 10.53
CA ILE A 153 -3.60 11.51 9.53
C ILE A 153 -4.37 10.92 8.35
N GLN A 154 -3.96 9.75 7.86
CA GLN A 154 -4.69 9.04 6.81
C GLN A 154 -6.10 8.67 7.25
N LEU A 155 -6.29 8.17 8.48
CA LEU A 155 -7.61 7.81 9.01
C LEU A 155 -8.56 9.01 9.12
N LEU A 156 -8.04 10.19 9.47
CA LEU A 156 -8.81 11.42 9.59
C LEU A 156 -9.12 12.06 8.24
N THR A 157 -8.20 11.98 7.29
CA THR A 157 -8.36 12.60 5.96
C THR A 157 -9.21 11.74 5.02
N LEU A 158 -9.09 10.41 5.04
CA LEU A 158 -9.78 9.52 4.10
C LEU A 158 -11.32 9.68 4.07
N PRO A 159 -12.02 9.86 5.21
CA PRO A 159 -13.47 10.05 5.22
C PRO A 159 -13.95 11.20 4.34
N PHE A 160 -13.17 12.29 4.23
CA PHE A 160 -13.50 13.47 3.44
C PHE A 160 -13.35 13.25 1.93
N PHE A 161 -12.55 12.28 1.50
CA PHE A 161 -12.37 11.97 0.08
C PHE A 161 -13.48 11.06 -0.46
N PRO A 162 -14.01 11.30 -1.68
CA PRO A 162 -15.01 10.43 -2.28
C PRO A 162 -14.41 9.06 -2.63
N GLU A 163 -15.25 8.06 -2.82
CA GLU A 163 -14.80 6.76 -3.32
C GLU A 163 -14.35 6.88 -4.79
N SER A 164 -13.49 5.97 -5.28
CA SER A 164 -12.97 6.06 -6.65
C SER A 164 -14.12 6.15 -7.67
N PRO A 165 -14.17 7.17 -8.53
CA PRO A 165 -15.25 7.34 -9.49
C PRO A 165 -15.35 6.15 -10.46
N ARG A 166 -14.20 5.57 -10.82
CA ARG A 166 -14.12 4.34 -11.61
C ARG A 166 -14.72 3.14 -10.89
N TYR A 167 -14.49 3.01 -9.58
CA TYR A 167 -15.13 1.96 -8.76
C TYR A 167 -16.64 2.12 -8.70
N LEU A 168 -17.12 3.35 -8.49
CA LEU A 168 -18.55 3.66 -8.43
C LEU A 168 -19.25 3.31 -9.76
N LEU A 169 -18.61 3.65 -10.89
CA LEU A 169 -19.18 3.39 -12.21
C LEU A 169 -19.09 1.92 -12.63
N ILE A 170 -17.91 1.30 -12.55
CA ILE A 170 -17.68 -0.06 -13.09
C ILE A 170 -18.20 -1.13 -12.14
N ASP A 171 -17.80 -1.10 -10.86
CA ASP A 171 -18.09 -2.17 -9.89
C ASP A 171 -19.48 -1.98 -9.24
N LYS A 172 -19.90 -0.74 -8.96
CA LYS A 172 -21.21 -0.44 -8.34
C LYS A 172 -22.32 -0.05 -9.33
N LYS A 173 -21.99 0.25 -10.59
CA LYS A 173 -22.94 0.74 -11.62
C LYS A 173 -23.71 2.00 -11.19
N ASP A 174 -23.11 2.81 -10.32
CA ASP A 174 -23.68 4.04 -9.80
C ASP A 174 -23.12 5.26 -10.57
N LYS A 175 -23.82 5.63 -11.65
CA LYS A 175 -23.45 6.75 -12.52
C LYS A 175 -23.58 8.10 -11.80
N GLU A 176 -24.58 8.25 -10.93
CA GLU A 176 -24.80 9.49 -10.17
C GLU A 176 -23.71 9.69 -9.11
N GLY A 177 -23.34 8.61 -8.41
CA GLY A 177 -22.22 8.60 -7.47
C GLY A 177 -20.89 8.93 -8.14
N CYS A 178 -20.65 8.42 -9.36
CA CYS A 178 -19.48 8.75 -10.17
C CYS A 178 -19.41 10.24 -10.51
N ILE A 179 -20.50 10.82 -11.05
CA ILE A 179 -20.57 12.25 -11.40
C ILE A 179 -20.31 13.13 -10.18
N LYS A 180 -20.89 12.77 -9.03
CA LYS A 180 -20.68 13.50 -7.76
C LYS A 180 -19.23 13.43 -7.29
N ALA A 181 -18.60 12.25 -7.37
CA ALA A 181 -17.20 12.08 -7.01
C ALA A 181 -16.26 12.87 -7.94
N VAL A 182 -16.53 12.86 -9.25
CA VAL A 182 -15.77 13.63 -10.25
C VAL A 182 -15.90 15.13 -10.00
N LYS A 183 -17.11 15.65 -9.76
CA LYS A 183 -17.31 17.06 -9.40
C LYS A 183 -16.56 17.44 -8.13
N GLN A 184 -16.56 16.56 -7.12
CA GLN A 184 -15.85 16.81 -5.86
C GLN A 184 -14.32 16.77 -6.03
N LEU A 185 -13.80 15.97 -6.96
CA LEU A 185 -12.35 15.82 -7.20
C LEU A 185 -11.79 16.87 -8.16
N TRP A 186 -12.52 17.20 -9.23
CA TRP A 186 -12.05 18.05 -10.34
C TRP A 186 -12.74 19.42 -10.40
N GLY A 187 -13.75 19.66 -9.56
CA GLY A 187 -14.54 20.89 -9.54
C GLY A 187 -15.67 20.92 -10.57
N ASP A 188 -16.42 22.03 -10.59
CA ASP A 188 -17.47 22.28 -11.57
C ASP A 188 -16.84 22.63 -12.94
N GLY A 189 -16.69 21.62 -13.78
CA GLY A 189 -16.25 21.72 -15.16
C GLY A 189 -16.96 20.68 -16.03
N ASP A 190 -16.84 20.82 -17.36
CA ASP A 190 -17.38 19.83 -18.30
C ASP A 190 -16.42 18.65 -18.40
N HIS A 191 -16.66 17.66 -17.53
CA HIS A 191 -15.88 16.42 -17.45
C HIS A 191 -16.57 15.26 -18.18
N MET A 192 -17.56 15.56 -19.03
CA MET A 192 -18.36 14.54 -19.73
C MET A 192 -17.51 13.63 -20.62
N GLY A 193 -16.46 14.16 -21.26
CA GLY A 193 -15.56 13.36 -22.09
C GLY A 193 -14.82 12.25 -21.32
N GLU A 194 -14.32 12.52 -20.12
CA GLU A 194 -13.67 11.52 -19.28
C GLU A 194 -14.69 10.53 -18.70
N ILE A 195 -15.91 10.97 -18.42
CA ILE A 195 -17.01 10.10 -17.97
C ILE A 195 -17.44 9.15 -19.10
N ASP A 196 -17.56 9.65 -20.32
CA ASP A 196 -17.91 8.84 -21.50
C ASP A 196 -16.81 7.83 -21.82
N ASP A 197 -15.54 8.21 -21.68
CA ASP A 197 -14.39 7.30 -21.73
C ASP A 197 -14.50 6.17 -20.70
N MET A 198 -14.88 6.48 -19.45
CA MET A 198 -15.09 5.48 -18.40
C MET A 198 -16.30 4.58 -18.68
N ILE A 199 -17.34 5.09 -19.33
CA ILE A 199 -18.51 4.31 -19.76
C ILE A 199 -18.11 3.35 -20.89
N ALA A 200 -17.34 3.82 -21.88
CA ALA A 200 -16.81 2.98 -22.95
C ALA A 200 -15.93 1.85 -22.40
N GLU A 201 -15.09 2.15 -21.39
CA GLU A 201 -14.31 1.14 -20.68
C GLU A 201 -15.20 0.15 -19.92
N GLN A 202 -16.26 0.63 -19.26
CA GLN A 202 -17.25 -0.24 -18.62
C GLN A 202 -17.90 -1.19 -19.63
N GLU A 203 -18.28 -0.71 -20.81
CA GLU A 203 -18.89 -1.51 -21.87
C GLU A 203 -17.91 -2.53 -22.46
N ALA A 204 -16.63 -2.18 -22.63
CA ALA A 204 -15.59 -3.11 -23.07
C ALA A 204 -15.34 -4.22 -22.05
N ILE A 205 -15.46 -3.91 -20.75
CA ILE A 205 -15.30 -4.88 -19.65
C ILE A 205 -16.61 -5.67 -19.40
N ARG A 206 -17.76 -5.19 -19.90
CA ARG A 206 -19.09 -5.76 -19.68
C ARG A 206 -19.23 -7.12 -20.37
N GLY A 207 -18.79 -8.17 -19.69
CA GLY A 207 -18.80 -9.54 -20.20
C GLY A 207 -17.52 -10.30 -19.83
N GLU A 208 -16.45 -9.60 -19.49
CA GLU A 208 -15.26 -10.20 -18.91
C GLU A 208 -15.46 -10.47 -17.41
N LYS A 209 -15.25 -11.72 -16.97
CA LYS A 209 -15.19 -12.02 -15.54
C LYS A 209 -13.92 -11.40 -14.96
N ALA A 210 -13.99 -10.95 -13.70
CA ALA A 210 -12.80 -10.55 -12.94
C ALA A 210 -11.77 -11.68 -13.02
N LYS A 211 -10.66 -11.42 -13.72
CA LYS A 211 -9.63 -12.45 -13.97
C LYS A 211 -8.97 -12.80 -12.64
N SER A 212 -8.96 -14.09 -12.30
CA SER A 212 -8.23 -14.58 -11.14
C SER A 212 -6.73 -14.48 -11.38
N VAL A 213 -5.93 -14.51 -10.32
CA VAL A 213 -4.45 -14.51 -10.39
C VAL A 213 -3.95 -15.63 -11.30
N CYS A 214 -4.54 -16.82 -11.19
CA CYS A 214 -4.22 -17.96 -12.04
C CYS A 214 -4.62 -17.75 -13.51
N ASP A 215 -5.68 -16.97 -13.76
CA ASP A 215 -6.12 -16.65 -15.12
C ASP A 215 -5.17 -15.65 -15.79
N LEU A 216 -4.60 -14.71 -15.02
CA LEU A 216 -3.58 -13.77 -15.50
C LEU A 216 -2.33 -14.48 -16.02
N PHE A 217 -1.82 -15.49 -15.32
CA PHE A 217 -0.68 -16.29 -15.79
C PHE A 217 -1.01 -17.10 -17.06
N ARG A 218 -2.29 -17.45 -17.23
CA ARG A 218 -2.76 -18.25 -18.36
C ARG A 218 -2.96 -17.42 -19.63
N ASP A 219 -3.32 -16.15 -19.48
CA ASP A 219 -3.61 -15.22 -20.57
C ASP A 219 -2.34 -14.80 -21.33
N LYS A 220 -2.28 -15.13 -22.63
CA LYS A 220 -1.12 -14.83 -23.48
C LYS A 220 -0.90 -13.33 -23.71
N ALA A 221 -1.94 -12.50 -23.61
CA ALA A 221 -1.84 -11.06 -23.87
C ALA A 221 -1.02 -10.33 -22.79
N VAL A 222 -1.12 -10.76 -21.53
CA VAL A 222 -0.47 -10.12 -20.38
C VAL A 222 0.83 -10.81 -19.96
N ARG A 223 1.14 -12.02 -20.47
CA ARG A 223 2.35 -12.77 -20.10
C ARG A 223 3.65 -11.97 -20.19
N TRP A 224 3.85 -11.23 -21.27
CA TRP A 224 5.06 -10.41 -21.43
C TRP A 224 5.10 -9.28 -20.41
N GLN A 225 3.96 -8.66 -20.09
CA GLN A 225 3.88 -7.64 -19.04
C GLN A 225 4.22 -8.23 -17.67
N LEU A 226 3.71 -9.43 -17.36
CA LEU A 226 4.01 -10.12 -16.09
C LEU A 226 5.49 -10.49 -15.98
N ILE A 227 6.10 -10.99 -17.06
CA ILE A 227 7.53 -11.32 -17.11
C ILE A 227 8.39 -10.07 -16.92
N THR A 228 8.07 -8.97 -17.62
CA THR A 228 8.79 -7.71 -17.46
C THR A 228 8.67 -7.17 -16.04
N LEU A 229 7.46 -7.18 -15.45
CA LEU A 229 7.25 -6.76 -14.07
C LEU A 229 8.03 -7.62 -13.07
N PHE A 230 8.04 -8.93 -13.28
CA PHE A 230 8.79 -9.88 -12.46
C PHE A 230 10.30 -9.61 -12.54
N LEU A 231 10.82 -9.44 -13.75
CA LEU A 231 12.25 -9.25 -14.00
C LEU A 231 12.73 -7.90 -13.44
N VAL A 232 11.98 -6.82 -13.68
CA VAL A 232 12.29 -5.49 -13.12
C VAL A 232 12.25 -5.51 -11.59
N SER A 233 11.23 -6.14 -10.99
CA SER A 233 11.11 -6.23 -9.53
C SER A 233 12.24 -7.04 -8.90
N SER A 234 12.63 -8.15 -9.55
CA SER A 234 13.74 -8.99 -9.11
C SER A 234 15.07 -8.24 -9.21
N CYS A 235 15.35 -7.58 -10.33
CA CYS A 235 16.54 -6.75 -10.49
C CYS A 235 16.61 -5.64 -9.43
N MET A 236 15.50 -4.93 -9.18
CA MET A 236 15.44 -3.87 -8.17
C MET A 236 15.74 -4.37 -6.76
N GLN A 237 15.37 -5.61 -6.41
CA GLN A 237 15.70 -6.19 -5.11
C GLN A 237 17.15 -6.69 -5.05
N LEU A 238 17.64 -7.29 -6.13
CA LEU A 238 19.01 -7.81 -6.22
C LEU A 238 20.09 -6.72 -6.22
N ILE A 239 19.76 -5.49 -6.63
CA ILE A 239 20.64 -4.32 -6.55
C ILE A 239 20.91 -3.92 -5.07
N GLY A 240 20.17 -4.48 -4.10
CA GLY A 240 20.37 -4.18 -2.68
C GLY A 240 19.80 -2.84 -2.24
N ALA A 241 18.92 -2.23 -3.04
CA ALA A 241 18.28 -0.94 -2.74
C ALA A 241 17.36 -0.98 -1.49
N ASN A 242 17.03 -2.18 -1.00
CA ASN A 242 16.32 -2.40 0.26
C ASN A 242 17.28 -2.90 1.35
N MET A 243 18.35 -2.15 1.64
CA MET A 243 19.03 -2.31 2.93
C MET A 243 18.05 -1.88 4.04
N VAL A 244 17.62 -2.84 4.84
CA VAL A 244 16.84 -2.66 6.07
C VAL A 244 17.79 -2.48 7.24
#